data_AF-G7V9P0-F1
#
_entry.id   AF-G7V9P0-F1
#
_cell.length_a   1.000
_cell.length_b   1.000
_cell.length_c   1.000
_cell.angle_alpha   90.00
_cell.angle_beta   90.00
_cell.angle_gamma   90.00
#
_symmetry.space_group_name_H-M   'P 1'
#
loop_
_entity.id
_entity.type
_entity.pdbx_description
1 polymer ?
#
loop_
_entity_poly.entity_id
_entity_poly.type
_entity_poly.pdbx_seq_one_letter_code
_entity_poly.pdbx_strand_id
1 'polypeptide(L)'
;MFKLVRRRKAKGFTLVELLIVMVIIGILAGAMLLVMGSGKDKANATKIVSDMRSLKAAALMYYGDNNAWPTQISQLSQYMDRQINANTTVASYDISNTSTDYYVCVKADLSSAGEGVKKALAAMAEDSGLYYDATSADHTYEASYDEVYMRISTQ
;
A
#
# COMPACT_ATOMS: atom_id res chain seq x y z
N MET A 1 -23.30 40.23 61.71
CA MET A 1 -21.89 40.07 61.31
C MET A 1 -21.84 39.77 59.81
N PHE A 2 -21.50 40.73 58.96
CA PHE A 2 -21.44 40.55 57.50
C PHE A 2 -20.05 40.06 57.09
N LYS A 3 -19.95 38.81 56.57
CA LYS A 3 -18.72 38.29 55.97
C LYS A 3 -18.60 38.81 54.53
N LEU A 4 -17.59 39.64 54.27
CA LEU A 4 -17.22 40.04 52.90
C LEU A 4 -16.51 38.88 52.18
N VAL A 5 -17.19 38.28 51.21
CA VAL A 5 -16.60 37.31 50.29
C VAL A 5 -15.72 38.06 49.27
N ARG A 6 -14.40 37.97 49.43
CA ARG A 6 -13.41 38.55 48.52
C ARG A 6 -13.40 37.74 47.21
N ARG A 7 -14.03 38.25 46.15
CA ARG A 7 -13.93 37.65 44.80
C ARG A 7 -12.46 37.70 44.36
N ARG A 8 -11.85 36.53 44.14
CA ARG A 8 -10.51 36.44 43.51
C ARG A 8 -10.65 36.94 42.07
N LYS A 9 -9.82 37.90 41.65
CA LYS A 9 -9.74 38.32 40.25
C LYS A 9 -9.32 37.10 39.42
N ALA A 10 -10.21 36.60 38.57
CA ALA A 10 -9.85 35.63 37.55
C ALA A 10 -8.87 36.32 36.60
N LYS A 11 -7.67 35.75 36.42
CA LYS A 11 -6.73 36.21 35.39
C LYS A 11 -7.34 35.83 34.04
N GLY A 12 -7.60 36.82 33.18
CA GLY A 12 -8.00 36.60 31.80
C GLY A 12 -6.79 36.31 30.92
N PHE A 13 -7.00 35.56 29.84
CA PHE A 13 -6.01 35.38 28.79
C PHE A 13 -5.70 36.72 28.12
N THR A 14 -4.43 37.01 27.89
CA THR A 14 -4.01 38.16 27.09
C THR A 14 -4.19 37.85 25.60
N LEU A 15 -4.46 38.88 24.80
CA LEU A 15 -4.54 38.76 23.34
C LEU A 15 -3.23 38.21 22.74
N VAL A 16 -2.09 38.53 23.36
CA VAL A 16 -0.77 38.08 22.93
C VAL A 16 -0.58 36.59 23.20
N GLU A 17 -1.04 36.08 24.35
CA GLU A 17 -1.01 34.64 24.66
C GLU A 17 -1.86 33.84 23.69
N LEU A 18 -2.99 34.37 23.21
CA LEU A 18 -3.81 33.67 22.23
C LEU A 18 -3.20 33.78 20.81
N LEU A 19 -2.55 34.90 20.50
CA LEU A 19 -1.89 35.14 19.22
C LEU A 19 -0.71 34.18 18.99
N ILE A 20 0.16 33.99 19.99
CA ILE A 20 1.29 33.06 19.85
C ILE A 20 0.82 31.61 19.67
N VAL A 21 -0.29 31.23 20.30
CA VAL A 21 -0.86 29.88 20.20
C VAL A 21 -1.35 29.59 18.79
N MET A 22 -2.10 30.50 18.16
CA MET A 22 -2.55 30.29 16.77
C MET A 22 -1.37 30.24 15.78
N VAL A 23 -0.30 31.00 16.03
CA VAL A 23 0.93 30.95 15.23
C VAL A 23 1.60 29.58 15.35
N ILE A 24 1.76 29.06 16.58
CA ILE A 24 2.36 27.74 16.80
C ILE A 24 1.50 26.63 16.19
N ILE A 25 0.17 26.68 16.36
CA ILE A 25 -0.75 25.70 15.76
C ILE A 25 -0.65 25.76 14.22
N GLY A 26 -0.56 26.96 13.62
CA GLY A 26 -0.38 27.12 12.17
C GLY A 26 0.90 26.49 11.65
N ILE A 27 2.03 26.66 12.36
CA ILE A 27 3.32 26.05 12.01
C ILE A 27 3.24 24.52 12.11
N LEU A 28 2.71 23.99 13.21
CA LEU A 28 2.58 22.55 13.42
C LEU A 28 1.63 21.90 12.42
N ALA A 29 0.48 22.54 12.13
CA ALA A 29 -0.47 22.08 11.13
C ALA A 29 0.14 22.08 9.72
N GLY A 30 0.90 23.13 9.36
CA GLY A 30 1.62 23.21 8.10
C GLY A 30 2.67 22.09 7.94
N ALA A 31 3.44 21.80 8.98
CA ALA A 31 4.42 20.73 8.97
C ALA A 31 3.79 19.33 8.83
N MET A 32 2.61 19.10 9.42
CA MET A 32 1.87 17.82 9.28
C MET A 32 1.42 17.55 7.85
N LEU A 33 1.00 18.57 7.09
CA LEU A 33 0.57 18.40 5.70
C LEU A 33 1.70 17.89 4.78
N LEU A 34 2.94 18.32 5.02
CA LEU A 34 4.10 17.89 4.22
C LEU A 34 4.45 16.41 4.40
N VAL A 35 4.10 15.80 5.53
CA VAL A 35 4.48 14.42 5.89
C VAL A 35 3.42 13.38 5.48
N MET A 36 2.16 13.80 5.29
CA MET A 36 1.03 12.87 5.19
C MET A 36 0.97 12.05 3.88
N GLY A 37 1.65 12.47 2.80
CA GLY A 37 1.65 11.74 1.53
C GLY A 37 2.45 10.42 1.57
N SER A 38 3.70 10.48 2.02
CA SER A 38 4.65 9.36 1.87
C SER A 38 4.32 8.14 2.74
N GLY A 39 3.70 8.35 3.92
CA GLY A 39 3.31 7.26 4.81
C GLY A 39 2.19 6.40 4.24
N LYS A 40 1.20 7.03 3.59
CA LYS A 40 0.08 6.32 2.97
C LYS A 40 0.54 5.51 1.75
N ASP A 41 1.43 6.07 0.96
CA ASP A 41 1.97 5.42 -0.24
C ASP A 41 2.76 4.15 0.11
N LYS A 42 3.61 4.22 1.13
CA LYS A 42 4.35 3.05 1.62
C LYS A 42 3.44 1.96 2.20
N ALA A 43 2.38 2.35 2.91
CA ALA A 43 1.39 1.41 3.43
C ALA A 43 0.64 0.68 2.29
N ASN A 44 0.27 1.41 1.24
CA ASN A 44 -0.35 0.84 0.04
C ASN A 44 0.60 -0.12 -0.69
N ALA A 45 1.86 0.26 -0.90
CA ALA A 45 2.87 -0.62 -1.50
C ALA A 45 3.07 -1.92 -0.69
N THR A 46 3.18 -1.80 0.63
CA THR A 46 3.30 -2.96 1.53
C THR A 46 2.09 -3.89 1.42
N LYS A 47 0.88 -3.31 1.31
CA LYS A 47 -0.35 -4.07 1.11
C LYS A 47 -0.31 -4.84 -0.22
N ILE A 48 0.09 -4.20 -1.32
CA ILE A 48 0.20 -4.83 -2.63
C ILE A 48 1.15 -6.03 -2.58
N VAL A 49 2.34 -5.87 -1.99
CA VAL A 49 3.30 -6.97 -1.84
C VAL A 49 2.74 -8.11 -1.00
N SER A 50 2.08 -7.81 0.12
CA SER A 50 1.43 -8.81 0.98
C SER A 50 0.33 -9.58 0.25
N ASP A 51 -0.46 -8.87 -0.55
CA ASP A 51 -1.55 -9.41 -1.36
C ASP A 51 -1.01 -10.36 -2.43
N MET A 52 0.04 -9.96 -3.16
CA MET A 52 0.72 -10.79 -4.15
C MET A 52 1.32 -12.06 -3.53
N ARG A 53 1.94 -11.96 -2.35
CA ARG A 53 2.45 -13.13 -1.61
C ARG A 53 1.33 -14.10 -1.22
N SER A 54 0.19 -13.58 -0.79
CA SER A 54 -0.98 -14.39 -0.43
C SER A 54 -1.56 -15.10 -1.65
N LEU A 55 -1.67 -14.40 -2.79
CA LEU A 55 -2.09 -14.97 -4.07
C LEU A 55 -1.12 -16.05 -4.56
N LYS A 56 0.19 -15.83 -4.43
CA LYS A 56 1.20 -16.82 -4.77
C LYS A 56 1.05 -18.09 -3.94
N ALA A 57 0.86 -17.97 -2.63
CA ALA A 57 0.64 -19.11 -1.75
C ALA A 57 -0.65 -19.87 -2.12
N ALA A 58 -1.74 -19.15 -2.36
CA ALA A 58 -3.00 -19.73 -2.80
C ALA A 58 -2.87 -20.47 -4.15
N ALA A 59 -2.10 -19.91 -5.10
CA ALA A 59 -1.84 -20.55 -6.38
C ALA A 59 -1.04 -21.86 -6.24
N LEU A 60 -0.09 -21.91 -5.31
CA LEU A 60 0.64 -23.15 -4.99
C LEU A 60 -0.28 -24.22 -4.38
N MET A 61 -1.20 -23.83 -3.49
CA MET A 61 -2.20 -24.74 -2.93
C MET A 61 -3.16 -25.26 -4.00
N TYR A 62 -3.67 -24.37 -4.87
CA TYR A 62 -4.52 -24.75 -6.00
C TYR A 62 -3.84 -25.77 -6.89
N TYR A 63 -2.55 -25.58 -7.20
CA TYR A 63 -1.76 -26.52 -7.99
C TYR A 63 -1.63 -27.88 -7.29
N GLY A 64 -1.42 -27.90 -5.98
CA GLY A 64 -1.36 -29.14 -5.18
C GLY A 64 -2.63 -29.98 -5.29
N ASP A 65 -3.80 -29.34 -5.33
CA ASP A 65 -5.09 -30.03 -5.36
C ASP A 65 -5.58 -30.37 -6.78
N ASN A 66 -5.28 -29.52 -7.77
CA ASN A 66 -5.83 -29.64 -9.13
C ASN A 66 -4.79 -30.11 -10.16
N ASN A 67 -3.52 -30.19 -9.78
CA ASN A 67 -2.38 -30.51 -10.65
C ASN A 67 -2.28 -29.62 -11.90
N ALA A 68 -2.86 -28.43 -11.82
CA ALA A 68 -2.93 -27.43 -12.87
C ALA A 68 -2.83 -26.04 -12.23
N TRP A 69 -2.20 -25.10 -12.92
CA TRP A 69 -2.10 -23.74 -12.42
C TRP A 69 -3.42 -22.97 -12.60
N PRO A 70 -3.75 -22.05 -11.68
CA PRO A 70 -4.91 -21.19 -11.83
C PRO A 70 -4.74 -20.27 -13.06
N THR A 71 -5.84 -20.00 -13.77
CA THR A 71 -5.88 -19.03 -14.88
C THR A 71 -6.60 -17.75 -14.48
N GLN A 72 -7.34 -17.77 -13.37
CA GLN A 72 -8.08 -16.63 -12.84
C GLN A 72 -7.98 -16.55 -11.32
N ILE A 73 -7.96 -15.33 -10.77
CA ILE A 73 -7.93 -15.10 -9.31
C ILE A 73 -9.19 -15.65 -8.61
N SER A 74 -10.33 -15.69 -9.31
CA SER A 74 -11.59 -16.25 -8.78
C SER A 74 -11.42 -17.70 -8.31
N GLN A 75 -10.55 -18.49 -8.95
CA GLN A 75 -10.27 -19.88 -8.60
C GLN A 75 -9.49 -20.03 -7.28
N LEU A 76 -8.81 -18.97 -6.85
CA LEU A 76 -8.02 -18.91 -5.62
C LEU A 76 -8.86 -18.54 -4.39
N SER A 77 -10.09 -18.09 -4.57
CA SER A 77 -10.98 -17.64 -3.49
C SER A 77 -11.16 -18.68 -2.37
N GLN A 78 -11.16 -19.98 -2.69
CA GLN A 78 -11.28 -21.07 -1.71
C GLN A 78 -10.01 -21.30 -0.88
N TYR A 79 -8.86 -20.83 -1.34
CA TYR A 79 -7.55 -20.99 -0.69
C TYR A 79 -7.13 -19.73 0.08
N MET A 80 -8.01 -18.73 0.19
CA MET A 80 -7.70 -17.44 0.78
C MET A 80 -8.76 -17.05 1.81
N ASP A 81 -8.32 -16.64 3.00
CA ASP A 81 -9.21 -16.12 4.05
C ASP A 81 -9.74 -14.72 3.69
N ARG A 82 -8.87 -13.88 3.11
CA ARG A 82 -9.22 -12.54 2.63
C ARG A 82 -9.44 -12.58 1.13
N GLN A 83 -10.69 -12.38 0.68
CA GLN A 83 -10.99 -12.25 -0.74
C GLN A 83 -10.30 -11.01 -1.31
N ILE A 84 -9.43 -11.20 -2.29
CA ILE A 84 -8.80 -10.12 -3.06
C ILE A 84 -9.58 -10.02 -4.37
N ASN A 85 -10.34 -8.94 -4.52
CA ASN A 85 -11.06 -8.68 -5.77
C ASN A 85 -10.05 -8.26 -6.84
N ALA A 86 -10.26 -8.74 -8.08
CA ALA A 86 -9.42 -8.40 -9.23
C ALA A 86 -9.30 -6.89 -9.45
N ASN A 87 -10.30 -6.10 -9.02
CA ASN A 87 -10.31 -4.64 -9.12
C ASN A 87 -10.42 -4.00 -7.73
N THR A 88 -9.34 -3.40 -7.25
CA THR A 88 -9.36 -2.49 -6.10
C THR A 88 -8.87 -1.13 -6.55
N THR A 89 -9.39 -0.04 -5.98
CA THR A 89 -9.05 1.36 -6.34
C THR A 89 -7.54 1.70 -6.33
N VAL A 90 -6.70 0.83 -5.75
CA VAL A 90 -5.25 1.05 -5.58
C VAL A 90 -4.41 0.02 -6.36
N ALA A 91 -4.98 -1.13 -6.73
CA ALA A 91 -4.30 -2.20 -7.44
C ALA A 91 -5.33 -3.19 -7.99
N SER A 92 -5.16 -3.55 -9.27
CA SER A 92 -5.86 -4.67 -9.88
C SER A 92 -4.90 -5.83 -10.06
N TYR A 93 -5.29 -6.99 -9.57
CA TYR A 93 -4.48 -8.21 -9.60
C TYR A 93 -4.97 -9.12 -10.71
N ASP A 94 -4.03 -9.82 -11.36
CA ASP A 94 -4.34 -10.85 -12.35
C ASP A 94 -3.32 -12.00 -12.27
N ILE A 95 -3.62 -13.09 -12.97
CA ILE A 95 -2.71 -14.23 -13.15
C ILE A 95 -2.27 -14.24 -14.61
N SER A 96 -0.97 -14.22 -14.83
CA SER A 96 -0.38 -14.26 -16.17
C SER A 96 0.51 -15.48 -16.29
N ASN A 97 0.37 -16.19 -17.40
CA ASN A 97 1.24 -17.30 -17.75
C ASN A 97 2.03 -16.97 -19.02
N THR A 98 3.30 -17.33 -19.01
CA THR A 98 4.14 -17.44 -20.20
C THR A 98 4.21 -18.94 -20.57
N SER A 99 4.79 -19.30 -21.72
CA SER A 99 4.93 -20.70 -22.15
C SER A 99 5.64 -21.61 -21.13
N THR A 100 6.44 -21.04 -20.21
CA THR A 100 7.28 -21.78 -19.25
C THR A 100 6.98 -21.42 -17.80
N ASP A 101 6.60 -20.17 -17.52
CA ASP A 101 6.54 -19.62 -16.17
C ASP A 101 5.15 -19.06 -15.83
N TYR A 102 4.78 -19.16 -14.55
CA TYR A 102 3.52 -18.61 -14.01
C TYR A 102 3.80 -17.45 -13.06
N TYR A 103 3.03 -16.37 -13.19
CA TYR A 103 3.20 -15.12 -12.45
C TYR A 103 1.88 -14.64 -11.84
N VAL A 104 1.95 -14.09 -10.63
CA VAL A 104 0.94 -13.16 -10.14
C VAL A 104 1.36 -11.77 -10.61
N CYS A 105 0.46 -11.05 -11.25
CA CYS A 105 0.75 -9.69 -11.72
C CYS A 105 -0.26 -8.68 -11.18
N VAL A 106 0.18 -7.44 -11.12
CA VAL A 106 -0.66 -6.27 -10.91
C VAL A 106 -0.64 -5.52 -12.22
N LYS A 107 -1.75 -5.54 -12.98
CA LYS A 107 -1.75 -5.16 -14.40
C LYS A 107 -2.45 -3.85 -14.76
N ALA A 108 -3.31 -3.28 -13.91
CA ALA A 108 -4.17 -2.19 -14.40
C ALA A 108 -4.21 -0.90 -13.58
N ASP A 109 -3.88 -0.90 -12.29
CA ASP A 109 -4.16 0.27 -11.44
C ASP A 109 -2.94 0.97 -10.84
N LEU A 110 -1.71 0.53 -11.16
CA LEU A 110 -0.54 1.24 -10.63
C LEU A 110 -0.39 2.64 -11.23
N SER A 111 -0.90 2.85 -12.45
CA SER A 111 -1.07 4.17 -13.06
C SER A 111 -1.94 5.11 -12.20
N SER A 112 -2.94 4.56 -11.50
CA SER A 112 -3.85 5.26 -10.60
C SER A 112 -3.33 5.35 -9.15
N ALA A 113 -2.37 4.51 -8.76
CA ALA A 113 -1.85 4.42 -7.39
C ALA A 113 -0.96 5.61 -6.97
N GLY A 114 -0.59 6.49 -7.91
CA GLY A 114 0.28 7.63 -7.67
C GLY A 114 1.77 7.26 -7.64
N GLU A 115 2.64 8.21 -8.00
CA GLU A 115 4.09 8.00 -8.15
C GLU A 115 4.78 7.53 -6.85
N GLY A 116 4.27 7.94 -5.69
CA GLY A 116 4.80 7.54 -4.39
C GLY A 116 4.66 6.04 -4.12
N VAL A 117 3.56 5.41 -4.56
CA VAL A 117 3.36 3.95 -4.40
C VAL A 117 4.33 3.19 -5.30
N LYS A 118 4.49 3.62 -6.55
CA LYS A 118 5.45 3.03 -7.51
C LYS A 118 6.88 3.08 -6.96
N LYS A 119 7.30 4.24 -6.43
CA LYS A 119 8.61 4.40 -5.81
C LYS A 119 8.80 3.51 -4.58
N ALA A 120 7.77 3.38 -3.75
CA ALA A 120 7.82 2.49 -2.59
C ALA A 120 7.90 1.00 -3.01
N LEU A 121 7.20 0.60 -4.07
CA LEU A 121 7.31 -0.75 -4.62
C LEU A 121 8.70 -1.03 -5.22
N ALA A 122 9.26 -0.09 -5.96
CA ALA A 122 10.63 -0.20 -6.50
C ALA A 122 11.67 -0.38 -5.38
N ALA A 123 11.52 0.36 -4.26
CA ALA A 123 12.39 0.18 -3.09
C ALA A 123 12.24 -1.20 -2.41
N MET A 124 11.12 -1.90 -2.63
CA MET A 124 10.83 -3.23 -2.08
C MET A 124 11.06 -4.36 -3.09
N ALA A 125 11.41 -4.02 -4.34
CA ALA A 125 11.38 -4.95 -5.46
C ALA A 125 12.39 -6.08 -5.34
N GLU A 126 13.63 -5.77 -4.93
CA GLU A 126 14.71 -6.75 -4.80
C GLU A 126 14.41 -7.78 -3.70
N ASP A 127 14.02 -7.32 -2.49
CA ASP A 127 13.69 -8.19 -1.35
C ASP A 127 12.42 -9.03 -1.60
N SER A 128 11.45 -8.46 -2.31
CA SER A 128 10.15 -9.11 -2.53
C SER A 128 10.07 -9.93 -3.81
N GLY A 129 11.11 -9.92 -4.66
CA GLY A 129 11.14 -10.60 -5.95
C GLY A 129 10.08 -10.04 -6.92
N LEU A 130 10.03 -8.72 -7.04
CA LEU A 130 9.14 -8.01 -7.96
C LEU A 130 9.87 -7.68 -9.26
N TYR A 131 9.18 -7.91 -10.37
CA TYR A 131 9.71 -7.73 -11.72
C TYR A 131 8.81 -6.80 -12.55
N TYR A 132 9.36 -6.11 -13.55
CA TYR A 132 8.56 -5.26 -14.45
C TYR A 132 7.95 -6.04 -15.63
N ASP A 133 8.36 -7.29 -15.85
CA ASP A 133 7.88 -8.14 -16.95
C ASP A 133 7.91 -9.63 -16.57
N ALA A 134 7.13 -10.44 -17.30
CA ALA A 134 7.00 -11.89 -17.20
C ALA A 134 7.96 -12.67 -18.12
N THR A 135 8.96 -12.00 -18.73
CA THR A 135 9.86 -12.61 -19.73
C THR A 135 11.25 -12.98 -19.19
N SER A 136 11.71 -12.41 -18.06
CA SER A 136 12.98 -12.79 -17.42
C SER A 136 13.03 -12.40 -15.93
N ALA A 137 13.77 -13.17 -15.13
CA ALA A 137 13.99 -12.95 -13.70
C ALA A 137 15.07 -11.90 -13.38
N ASP A 138 15.72 -11.33 -14.40
CA ASP A 138 16.74 -10.26 -14.22
C ASP A 138 16.14 -8.85 -14.24
N HIS A 139 14.82 -8.75 -14.37
CA HIS A 139 14.07 -7.52 -14.63
C HIS A 139 13.41 -6.97 -13.37
N THR A 140 14.21 -6.62 -12.34
CA THR A 140 13.69 -6.05 -11.08
C THR A 140 12.80 -4.84 -11.34
N TYR A 141 11.66 -4.76 -10.65
CA TYR A 141 10.68 -3.69 -10.85
C TYR A 141 11.26 -2.28 -10.57
N GLU A 142 10.94 -1.34 -11.47
CA GLU A 142 11.28 0.08 -11.35
C GLU A 142 10.03 0.97 -11.42
N ALA A 143 10.07 2.13 -10.77
CA ALA A 143 8.92 3.03 -10.65
C ALA A 143 8.44 3.65 -11.99
N SER A 144 9.19 3.47 -13.08
CA SER A 144 8.80 3.88 -14.43
C SER A 144 7.72 2.99 -15.05
N TYR A 145 7.45 1.82 -14.47
CA TYR A 145 6.52 0.84 -15.02
C TYR A 145 5.18 0.85 -14.27
N ASP A 146 4.10 0.68 -15.04
CA ASP A 146 2.72 0.63 -14.55
C ASP A 146 2.27 -0.78 -14.13
N GLU A 147 3.11 -1.79 -14.38
CA GLU A 147 2.83 -3.19 -14.09
C GLU A 147 3.92 -3.77 -13.21
N VAL A 148 3.54 -4.65 -12.29
CA VAL A 148 4.49 -5.37 -11.44
C VAL A 148 4.13 -6.85 -11.38
N TYR A 149 5.15 -7.70 -11.48
CA TYR A 149 5.05 -9.14 -11.61
C TYR A 149 5.77 -9.82 -10.45
N MET A 150 5.19 -10.88 -9.91
CA MET A 150 5.80 -11.76 -8.92
C MET A 150 5.73 -13.19 -9.43
N ARG A 151 6.91 -13.82 -9.57
CA ARG A 151 6.99 -15.18 -10.09
C ARG A 151 6.45 -16.20 -9.09
N ILE A 152 5.57 -17.08 -9.54
CA ILE A 152 5.00 -18.18 -8.74
C ILE A 152 5.91 -19.40 -8.83
N SER A 153 6.19 -19.85 -10.05
CA SER A 153 7.02 -21.03 -10.34
C SER A 153 7.72 -20.89 -11.67
N THR A 154 8.91 -21.48 -11.76
CA THR A 154 9.59 -21.83 -13.02
C THR A 154 9.34 -23.30 -13.30
N GLN A 155 9.02 -23.67 -14.54
CA GLN A 155 9.15 -25.08 -14.96
C GLN A 155 10.59 -25.43 -15.28
#